data_AF-A0A9X9F546-F1
#
_entry.id   AF-A0A9X9F546-F1
#
_cell.length_a   1.000
_cell.length_b   1.000
_cell.length_c   1.000
_cell.angle_alpha   90.00
_cell.angle_beta   90.00
_cell.angle_gamma   90.00
#
_symmetry.space_group_name_H-M   'P 1'
#
loop_
_entity.id
_entity.type
_entity.pdbx_description
1 polymer ?
#
loop_
_entity_poly.entity_id
_entity_poly.type
_entity_poly.pdbx_seq_one_letter_code
_entity_poly.pdbx_strand_id
1 'polypeptide(L)'
;MKKKLIIGGIFTLISVISVVVYLVFQGIFIPNQISAEKYEIKGVDVASYQGDIDWRELEKQNMKFAFIKATEGSSFVDKYFSKNWTNANKTDMRIGAYHFFSFDSKGETQAEQ
;
A
#
# COMPACT_ATOMS: atom_id res chain seq x y z
N MET A 1 32.62 26.04 30.78
CA MET A 1 31.40 25.23 31.02
C MET A 1 30.33 25.42 29.94
N LYS A 2 29.95 26.66 29.57
CA LYS A 2 28.91 26.93 28.54
C LYS A 2 29.13 26.26 27.17
N LYS A 3 30.36 26.24 26.64
CA LYS A 3 30.69 25.59 25.34
C LYS A 3 30.43 24.07 25.32
N LYS A 4 30.72 23.35 26.41
CA LYS A 4 30.45 21.91 26.51
C LYS A 4 28.94 21.62 26.56
N LEU A 5 28.18 22.48 27.23
CA LEU A 5 26.71 22.41 27.24
C LEU A 5 26.11 22.65 25.85
N ILE A 6 26.65 23.62 25.10
CA ILE A 6 26.22 23.91 23.72
C ILE A 6 26.51 22.73 22.80
N ILE A 7 27.73 22.16 22.87
CA ILE A 7 28.11 21.01 22.05
C ILE A 7 27.24 19.78 22.38
N GLY A 8 26.98 19.51 23.67
CA GLY A 8 26.08 18.43 24.08
C GLY A 8 24.64 18.64 23.59
N GLY A 9 24.16 19.88 23.61
CA GLY A 9 22.85 20.25 23.05
C GLY A 9 22.77 20.00 21.55
N ILE A 10 23.80 20.40 20.79
CA ILE A 10 23.88 20.17 19.33
C ILE A 10 23.89 18.67 19.01
N PHE A 11 24.69 17.88 19.73
CA PHE A 11 24.75 16.43 19.53
C PHE A 11 23.40 15.74 19.80
N THR A 12 22.71 16.17 20.85
CA THR A 12 21.37 15.66 21.18
C THR A 12 20.37 16.01 20.07
N LEU A 13 20.38 17.25 19.57
CA LEU A 13 19.50 17.69 18.49
C LEU A 13 19.75 16.90 17.20
N ILE A 14 21.01 16.70 16.81
CA ILE A 14 21.38 15.89 15.64
C ILE A 14 20.87 14.46 15.81
N SER A 15 21.06 13.86 16.99
CA SER A 15 20.59 12.50 17.26
C SER A 15 19.06 12.38 17.11
N VAL A 16 18.30 13.35 17.64
CA VAL A 16 16.84 13.40 17.47
C VAL A 16 16.45 13.53 16.01
N ILE A 17 17.11 14.41 15.25
CA ILE A 17 16.85 14.58 13.81
C ILE A 17 17.17 13.29 13.05
N SER A 18 18.28 12.63 13.33
CA SER A 18 18.65 11.35 12.70
C SER A 18 17.63 10.26 12.98
N VAL A 19 17.09 10.19 14.20
CA VAL A 19 16.01 9.24 14.54
C VAL A 19 14.74 9.57 13.75
N VAL A 20 14.32 10.84 13.70
CA VAL A 20 13.14 11.25 12.93
C VAL A 20 13.32 10.94 11.44
N VAL A 21 14.48 11.26 10.86
CA VAL A 21 14.81 10.94 9.46
C VAL A 21 14.76 9.43 9.21
N TYR A 22 15.28 8.63 10.14
CA TYR A 22 15.21 7.17 10.04
C TYR A 22 13.76 6.67 10.08
N LEU A 23 12.93 7.19 10.98
CA LEU A 23 11.51 6.82 11.07
C LEU A 23 10.72 7.22 9.82
N VAL A 24 11.05 8.37 9.21
CA VAL A 24 10.49 8.80 7.91
C VAL A 24 10.91 7.85 6.80
N PHE A 25 12.20 7.48 6.74
CA PHE A 25 12.73 6.58 5.73
C PHE A 25 12.12 5.16 5.79
N GLN A 26 11.76 4.70 6.99
CA GLN A 26 11.05 3.43 7.20
C GLN A 26 9.53 3.52 6.94
N GLY A 27 8.99 4.70 6.63
CA GLY A 27 7.55 4.90 6.44
C GLY A 27 6.72 4.82 7.74
N ILE A 28 7.37 4.79 8.91
CA ILE A 28 6.70 4.75 10.22
C ILE A 28 6.12 6.12 10.58
N PHE A 29 6.81 7.20 10.20
CA PHE A 29 6.38 8.57 10.41
C PHE A 29 6.30 9.30 9.08
N ILE A 30 5.08 9.68 8.66
CA ILE A 30 4.87 10.45 7.42
C ILE A 30 4.38 11.85 7.81
N PRO A 31 5.23 12.89 7.72
CA PRO A 31 4.83 14.26 7.99
C PRO A 31 3.68 14.64 7.05
N ASN A 32 2.61 15.23 7.60
CA ASN A 32 1.45 15.67 6.84
C ASN A 32 0.71 14.54 6.09
N GLN A 33 0.64 13.33 6.65
CA GLN A 33 -0.24 12.30 6.10
C GLN A 33 -1.68 12.82 6.08
N ILE A 34 -2.34 12.74 4.92
CA ILE A 34 -3.79 12.91 4.88
C ILE A 34 -4.38 11.71 5.62
N SER A 35 -4.82 11.92 6.86
CA SER A 35 -5.44 10.83 7.62
C SER A 35 -6.75 10.44 6.95
N ALA A 36 -6.79 9.21 6.45
CA ALA A 36 -8.01 8.61 5.93
C ALA A 36 -8.96 8.17 7.06
N GLU A 37 -8.60 8.34 8.35
CA GLU A 37 -9.43 7.92 9.49
C GLU A 37 -10.80 8.58 9.52
N LYS A 38 -10.94 9.79 8.96
CA LYS A 38 -12.21 10.50 8.88
C LYS A 38 -13.16 9.93 7.82
N TYR A 39 -12.66 9.07 6.92
CA TYR A 39 -13.46 8.42 5.89
C TYR A 39 -13.81 7.00 6.35
N GLU A 40 -15.09 6.76 6.61
CA GLU A 40 -15.58 5.50 7.16
C GLU A 40 -15.40 4.32 6.20
N ILE A 41 -15.34 4.58 4.90
CA ILE A 41 -15.20 3.55 3.87
C ILE A 41 -13.72 3.42 3.50
N LYS A 42 -13.10 2.35 3.99
CA LYS A 42 -11.72 1.98 3.69
C LYS A 42 -11.66 0.74 2.82
N GLY A 43 -10.58 0.60 2.06
CA GLY A 43 -10.31 -0.59 1.26
C GLY A 43 -8.83 -0.71 0.94
N VAL A 44 -8.49 -1.78 0.24
CA VAL A 44 -7.11 -2.10 -0.17
C VAL A 44 -7.03 -2.27 -1.67
N ASP A 45 -5.85 -2.06 -2.24
CA ASP A 45 -5.50 -2.58 -3.56
C ASP A 45 -4.33 -3.57 -3.42
N VAL A 46 -4.39 -4.67 -4.17
CA VAL A 46 -3.40 -5.74 -4.07
C VAL A 46 -3.03 -6.31 -5.43
N ALA A 47 -1.80 -6.80 -5.50
CA ALA A 47 -1.25 -7.57 -6.60
C ALA A 47 -0.47 -8.76 -6.04
N SER A 48 0.21 -9.50 -6.90
CA SER A 48 1.06 -10.61 -6.49
C SER A 48 2.22 -10.22 -5.57
N TYR A 49 2.59 -8.92 -5.50
CA TYR A 49 3.64 -8.41 -4.60
C TYR A 49 3.31 -8.58 -3.11
N GLN A 50 2.03 -8.63 -2.75
CA GLN A 50 1.59 -8.77 -1.36
C GLN A 50 1.69 -10.20 -0.82
N GLY A 51 2.00 -11.20 -1.66
CA GLY A 51 2.10 -12.58 -1.19
C GLY A 51 0.73 -13.23 -0.99
N ASP A 52 0.66 -14.12 0.00
CA ASP A 52 -0.60 -14.74 0.41
C ASP A 52 -1.37 -13.82 1.35
N ILE A 53 -2.69 -13.68 1.12
CA ILE A 53 -3.54 -12.73 1.83
C ILE A 53 -4.63 -13.49 2.60
N ASP A 54 -4.72 -13.22 3.90
CA ASP A 54 -5.88 -13.62 4.70
C ASP A 54 -7.01 -12.58 4.53
N TRP A 55 -7.93 -12.88 3.62
CA TRP A 55 -9.07 -12.01 3.31
C TRP A 55 -10.06 -11.88 4.46
N ARG A 56 -10.18 -12.90 5.33
CA ARG A 56 -11.05 -12.84 6.52
C ARG A 56 -10.48 -11.87 7.55
N GLU A 57 -9.16 -11.81 7.66
CA GLU A 57 -8.50 -10.86 8.55
C GLU A 57 -8.69 -9.42 8.07
N LEU A 58 -8.61 -9.15 6.76
CA LEU A 58 -8.92 -7.84 6.20
C LEU A 58 -10.37 -7.41 6.45
N GLU A 59 -11.32 -8.34 6.32
CA GLU A 59 -12.73 -8.11 6.67
C GLU A 59 -12.90 -7.75 8.15
N LYS A 60 -12.24 -8.47 9.07
CA LYS A 60 -12.26 -8.16 10.51
C LYS A 60 -11.65 -6.79 10.83
N GLN A 61 -10.67 -6.35 10.05
CA GLN A 61 -10.09 -5.00 10.13
C GLN A 61 -10.98 -3.92 9.51
N ASN A 62 -12.25 -4.27 9.19
CA ASN A 62 -13.27 -3.38 8.68
C ASN A 62 -12.95 -2.79 7.30
N MET A 63 -12.18 -3.51 6.48
CA MET A 63 -12.03 -3.17 5.06
C MET A 63 -13.35 -3.43 4.34
N LYS A 64 -13.84 -2.45 3.59
CA LYS A 64 -15.15 -2.49 2.92
C LYS A 64 -15.06 -2.86 1.44
N PHE A 65 -13.90 -2.66 0.82
CA PHE A 65 -13.68 -3.01 -0.58
C PHE A 65 -12.23 -3.43 -0.83
N ALA A 66 -12.02 -4.12 -1.95
CA ALA A 66 -10.68 -4.38 -2.47
C ALA A 66 -10.63 -4.29 -4.00
N PHE A 67 -9.55 -3.71 -4.53
CA PHE A 67 -9.18 -3.79 -5.94
C PHE A 67 -8.03 -4.79 -6.13
N ILE A 68 -8.22 -5.78 -6.99
CA ILE A 68 -7.26 -6.86 -7.21
C ILE A 68 -6.67 -6.71 -8.61
N LYS A 69 -5.35 -6.66 -8.73
CA LYS A 69 -4.68 -6.65 -10.04
C LYS A 69 -5.06 -7.90 -10.80
N ALA A 70 -5.64 -7.73 -11.98
CA ALA A 70 -5.94 -8.83 -12.89
C ALA A 70 -4.82 -8.99 -13.92
N THR A 71 -4.53 -7.92 -14.64
CA THR A 71 -3.72 -7.97 -15.85
C THR A 71 -2.80 -6.75 -15.99
N GLU A 72 -1.76 -6.87 -16.81
CA GLU A 72 -0.84 -5.78 -17.17
C GLU A 72 -0.48 -5.87 -18.65
N GLY A 73 -0.59 -4.76 -19.37
CA GLY A 73 -0.33 -4.75 -20.82
C GLY A 73 -1.17 -5.79 -21.57
N SER A 74 -0.65 -6.34 -22.67
CA SER A 74 -1.45 -7.23 -23.55
C SER A 74 -1.17 -8.72 -23.36
N SER A 75 -0.49 -9.12 -22.28
CA SER A 75 -0.09 -10.53 -22.12
C SER A 75 0.19 -10.99 -20.69
N PHE A 76 0.25 -10.08 -19.72
CA PHE A 76 0.54 -10.45 -18.34
C PHE A 76 -0.74 -10.59 -17.53
N VAL A 77 -0.88 -11.73 -16.87
CA VAL A 77 -1.91 -12.00 -15.86
C VAL A 77 -1.23 -12.10 -14.50
N ASP A 78 -1.75 -11.40 -13.50
CA ASP A 78 -1.23 -11.50 -12.14
C ASP A 78 -1.44 -12.92 -11.59
N LYS A 79 -0.35 -13.57 -11.18
CA LYS A 79 -0.35 -14.98 -10.75
C LYS A 79 -1.27 -15.26 -9.55
N TYR A 80 -1.64 -14.24 -8.76
CA TYR A 80 -2.53 -14.39 -7.62
C TYR A 80 -3.94 -13.88 -7.88
N PHE A 81 -4.24 -13.33 -9.06
CA PHE A 81 -5.58 -12.81 -9.38
C PHE A 81 -6.67 -13.85 -9.09
N SER A 82 -6.58 -15.06 -9.65
CA SER A 82 -7.60 -16.10 -9.45
C SER A 82 -7.80 -16.48 -7.98
N LYS A 83 -6.71 -16.64 -7.23
CA LYS A 83 -6.73 -16.97 -5.79
C LYS A 83 -7.36 -15.84 -4.97
N ASN A 84 -6.89 -14.62 -5.19
CA ASN A 84 -7.37 -13.43 -4.49
C ASN A 84 -8.83 -13.16 -4.82
N TRP A 85 -9.22 -13.22 -6.09
CA TRP A 85 -10.60 -13.07 -6.53
C TRP A 85 -11.52 -14.08 -5.83
N THR A 86 -11.14 -15.37 -5.84
CA THR A 86 -11.94 -16.44 -5.25
C THR A 86 -12.08 -16.27 -3.72
N ASN A 87 -11.00 -15.89 -3.03
CA ASN A 87 -11.01 -15.78 -1.58
C ASN A 87 -11.64 -14.47 -1.08
N ALA A 88 -11.43 -13.36 -1.78
CA ALA A 88 -12.05 -12.08 -1.48
C ALA A 88 -13.57 -12.13 -1.66
N ASN A 89 -14.07 -12.81 -2.70
CA ASN A 89 -15.53 -12.99 -2.90
C ASN A 89 -16.21 -13.90 -1.84
N LYS A 90 -15.46 -14.49 -0.91
CA LYS A 90 -16.01 -15.23 0.25
C LYS A 90 -16.20 -14.35 1.48
N THR A 91 -15.87 -13.06 1.39
CA THR A 91 -16.11 -12.05 2.43
C THR A 91 -17.27 -11.15 2.02
N ASP A 92 -17.71 -10.27 2.92
CA ASP A 92 -18.74 -9.26 2.66
C ASP A 92 -18.17 -7.97 2.01
N MET A 93 -16.91 -8.00 1.57
CA MET A 93 -16.25 -6.87 0.93
C MET A 93 -16.71 -6.68 -0.53
N ARG A 94 -16.78 -5.43 -0.99
CA ARG A 94 -16.96 -5.14 -2.42
C ARG A 94 -15.67 -5.36 -3.19
N ILE A 95 -15.68 -6.28 -4.16
CA ILE A 95 -14.47 -6.66 -4.90
C ILE A 95 -14.49 -6.07 -6.32
N GLY A 96 -13.40 -5.44 -6.70
CA GLY A 96 -13.12 -4.97 -8.06
C GLY A 96 -11.82 -5.55 -8.59
N ALA A 97 -11.69 -5.60 -9.91
CA ALA A 97 -10.44 -5.93 -10.58
C ALA A 97 -9.87 -4.67 -11.24
N TYR A 98 -8.54 -4.59 -11.41
CA TYR A 98 -7.93 -3.53 -12.18
C TYR A 98 -6.89 -4.06 -13.18
N HIS A 99 -6.70 -3.28 -14.23
CA HIS A 99 -5.71 -3.48 -15.28
C HIS A 99 -4.58 -2.45 -15.15
N PHE A 100 -3.33 -2.89 -15.18
CA PHE A 100 -2.18 -2.00 -15.21
C PHE A 100 -1.78 -1.69 -16.66
N PHE A 101 -2.04 -0.45 -17.09
CA PHE A 101 -1.86 -0.04 -18.48
C PHE A 101 -0.38 -0.01 -18.88
N SER A 102 -0.07 -0.55 -20.06
CA SER A 102 1.22 -0.46 -20.73
C SER A 102 1.16 0.57 -21.87
N PHE A 103 2.17 1.44 -21.94
CA PHE A 103 2.30 2.41 -23.02
C PHE A 103 2.86 1.82 -24.32
N ASP A 104 3.37 0.59 -24.29
CA ASP A 104 4.02 -0.08 -25.42
C ASP A 104 3.11 -1.08 -26.14
N SER A 105 1.82 -1.11 -25.81
CA SER A 105 0.84 -2.00 -26.45
C SER A 105 -0.49 -1.30 -26.73
N LYS A 106 -1.27 -1.80 -27.70
CA LYS A 106 -2.52 -1.17 -28.12
C LYS A 106 -3.57 -1.25 -27.00
N GLY A 107 -4.39 -0.22 -26.85
CA GLY A 107 -5.46 -0.22 -25.85
C GLY A 107 -6.48 -1.35 -26.04
N GLU A 108 -6.80 -1.70 -27.30
CA GLU A 108 -7.72 -2.80 -27.64
C GLU A 108 -7.20 -4.15 -27.13
N THR A 109 -5.94 -4.49 -27.42
CA THR A 109 -5.34 -5.78 -27.00
C THR A 109 -5.16 -5.88 -25.49
N GLN A 110 -5.06 -4.73 -24.80
CA GLN A 110 -5.05 -4.67 -23.34
C GLN A 110 -6.45 -4.89 -22.74
N ALA A 111 -7.50 -4.38 -23.39
CA ALA A 111 -8.89 -4.52 -22.94
C ALA A 111 -9.48 -5.92 -23.19
N GLU A 112 -8.90 -6.69 -24.12
CA GLU A 112 -9.27 -8.09 -24.40
C GLU A 112 -8.72 -9.10 -23.37
N GLN A 113 -7.82 -8.66 -22.47
CA GLN A 113 -7.21 -9.50 -21.43
C GLN A 113 -8.18 -9.92 -20.33
#